data_AF-A0A1I1AG78-F1
#
_entry.id   AF-A0A1I1AG78-F1
#
_cell.length_a   1.000
_cell.length_b   1.000
_cell.length_c   1.000
_cell.angle_alpha   90.00
_cell.angle_beta   90.00
_cell.angle_gamma   90.00
#
_symmetry.space_group_name_H-M   'P 1'
#
loop_
_entity.id
_entity.type
_entity.pdbx_description
1 polymer ?
#
loop_
_entity_poly.entity_id
_entity_poly.type
_entity_poly.pdbx_seq_one_letter_code
_entity_poly.pdbx_strand_id
1 'polypeptide(L)' 'MIECQLCEEYFNEEDMTECPECLKEMCESCYERHVPICFYVSEHDNSDIDSE' A
#
# COMPACT_ATOMS: atom_id res chain seq x y z
N MET A 1 0.31 10.18 -16.20
CA MET A 1 0.47 10.41 -14.76
C MET A 1 -0.58 9.57 -14.05
N ILE A 2 -0.18 8.83 -13.03
CA ILE A 2 -1.02 7.94 -12.23
C ILE A 2 -1.18 8.57 -10.84
N GLU A 3 -2.35 8.43 -10.24
CA GLU A 3 -2.66 8.95 -8.92
C GLU A 3 -2.17 8.00 -7.83
N CYS A 4 -1.43 8.52 -6.85
CA CYS A 4 -1.02 7.77 -5.67
C CYS A 4 -2.24 7.54 -4.75
N GLN A 5 -2.58 6.28 -4.47
CA GLN A 5 -3.74 5.93 -3.64
C GLN A 5 -3.58 6.25 -2.14
N LEU A 6 -2.44 6.81 -1.71
CA LEU A 6 -2.19 7.19 -0.31
C LEU A 6 -2.10 8.69 -0.09
N CYS A 7 -1.54 9.44 -1.03
CA CYS A 7 -1.39 10.89 -0.89
C CYS A 7 -2.20 11.69 -1.90
N GLU A 8 -2.91 11.03 -2.83
CA GLU A 8 -3.81 11.66 -3.82
C GLU A 8 -3.09 12.62 -4.79
N GLU A 9 -1.75 12.54 -4.84
CA GLU A 9 -0.91 13.29 -5.78
C GLU A 9 -0.65 12.48 -7.05
N TYR A 10 -0.33 13.16 -8.15
CA TYR A 10 -0.11 12.56 -9.46
C TYR A 10 1.37 12.43 -9.78
N PHE A 11 1.82 11.22 -10.12
CA PHE A 11 3.22 10.91 -10.43
C PHE A 11 3.35 10.28 -11.83
N ASN A 12 4.57 10.17 -12.36
CA ASN A 12 4.81 9.43 -13.60
C ASN A 12 4.73 7.93 -13.33
N GLU A 13 4.44 7.14 -14.36
CA GLU A 13 4.38 5.68 -14.25
C GLU A 13 5.71 5.06 -13.77
N GLU A 14 6.83 5.67 -14.11
CA GLU A 14 8.17 5.26 -13.65
C GLU A 14 8.42 5.50 -12.15
N ASP A 15 7.66 6.42 -11.53
CA ASP A 15 7.77 6.79 -10.11
C ASP A 15 6.72 6.06 -9.23
N MET A 16 5.94 5.18 -9.84
CA MET A 16 4.85 4.44 -9.19
C MET A 16 5.26 3.00 -8.93
N THR A 17 4.83 2.47 -7.80
CA THR A 17 5.09 1.10 -7.38
C THR A 17 3.83 0.49 -6.80
N GLU A 18 3.55 -0.76 -7.17
CA GLU A 18 2.43 -1.53 -6.65
C GLU A 18 2.88 -2.36 -5.43
N CYS A 19 2.10 -2.30 -4.34
CA CYS A 19 2.34 -3.15 -3.18
C CYS A 19 1.94 -4.61 -3.47
N PRO A 20 2.82 -5.61 -3.28
CA PRO A 20 2.49 -7.01 -3.58
C PRO A 20 1.47 -7.63 -2.63
N GLU A 21 1.27 -7.04 -1.44
CA GLU A 21 0.35 -7.55 -0.41
C GLU A 21 -1.08 -7.03 -0.60
N CYS A 22 -1.24 -5.73 -0.93
CA CYS A 22 -2.55 -5.09 -1.03
C CYS A 22 -2.91 -4.58 -2.43
N LEU A 23 -2.02 -4.75 -3.41
CA LEU A 23 -2.18 -4.37 -4.83
C LEU A 23 -2.52 -2.89 -5.05
N LYS A 24 -2.15 -2.02 -4.10
CA LYS A 24 -2.31 -0.58 -4.23
C LYS A 24 -1.14 0.04 -4.98
N GLU A 25 -1.45 0.91 -5.92
CA GLU A 25 -0.47 1.74 -6.63
C GLU A 25 -0.18 3.02 -5.83
N MET A 26 1.10 3.28 -5.58
CA MET A 26 1.54 4.44 -4.81
C MET A 26 2.91 4.92 -5.27
N CYS A 27 3.24 6.18 -4.97
CA CYS A 27 4.57 6.70 -5.24
C CYS A 27 5.64 6.05 -4.35
N GLU A 28 6.90 6.12 -4.76
CA GLU A 28 8.03 5.48 -4.07
C GLU A 28 8.10 5.84 -2.57
N SER A 29 7.94 7.11 -2.21
CA SER A 29 7.96 7.54 -0.80
C SER A 29 6.81 6.96 0.03
N CYS A 30 5.64 6.81 -0.57
CA CYS A 30 4.48 6.18 0.07
C CYS A 30 4.69 4.67 0.20
N TYR A 31 5.26 4.03 -0.82
CA TYR A 31 5.60 2.61 -0.84
C TYR A 31 6.56 2.23 0.30
N GLU A 32 7.67 2.95 0.45
CA GLU A 32 8.66 2.69 1.50
C GLU A 32 8.08 2.73 2.92
N ARG A 33 7.12 3.63 3.15
CA ARG A 33 6.44 3.76 4.45
C ARG A 33 5.31 2.75 4.63
N HIS A 34 4.67 2.36 3.54
CA HIS A 34 3.50 1.48 3.54
C HIS A 34 3.88 0.01 3.70
N VAL A 35 4.82 -0.50 2.90
CA VAL A 35 5.20 -1.93 2.85
C VAL A 35 5.48 -2.57 4.21
N PRO A 36 6.31 -1.98 5.11
CA PRO A 36 6.60 -2.62 6.40
C PRO A 36 5.36 -2.77 7.29
N ILE A 37 4.41 -1.84 7.18
CA ILE A 37 3.15 -1.88 7.94
C ILE A 37 2.19 -2.86 7.27
N CYS A 38 2.06 -2.81 5.94
CA CYS A 38 1.15 -3.67 5.19
C CYS A 38 1.50 -5.15 5.35
N PHE A 39 2.78 -5.49 5.30
CA PHE A 39 3.27 -6.85 5.50
C PHE A 39 3.01 -7.34 6.93
N TYR A 40 3.27 -6.49 7.94
CA TYR A 40 2.95 -6.83 9.32
C TYR A 40 1.45 -7.07 9.51
N VAL A 41 0.60 -6.21 8.95
CA VAL A 41 -0.86 -6.38 9.00
C VAL A 41 -1.27 -7.64 8.27
N SER A 42 -0.79 -7.92 7.05
CA SER A 42 -1.19 -9.13 6.31
C SER A 42 -0.80 -10.43 7.02
N GLU A 43 0.33 -10.45 7.73
CA GLU A 43 0.72 -11.58 8.58
C GLU A 43 -0.17 -11.72 9.84
N HIS A 44 -0.72 -10.62 10.37
CA HIS A 44 -1.47 -10.59 11.64
C HIS A 44 -2.99 -10.51 11.48
N ASP A 45 -3.52 -10.19 10.29
CA ASP A 45 -4.97 -10.14 9.99
C ASP A 45 -5.62 -11.54 9.88
N ASN A 46 -4.87 -12.61 10.18
CA ASN A 46 -5.43 -13.95 10.44
C ASN A 46 -5.92 -14.13 11.88
N SER A 47 -5.85 -13.11 12.74
CA SER A 47 -6.55 -13.05 14.02
C SER A 47 -7.48 -11.85 14.03
N ASP A 48 -8.77 -12.10 14.27
CA ASP A 48 -9.84 -11.13 14.55
C ASP A 48 -10.82 -10.80 13.40
N ILE A 49 -11.27 -11.84 12.67
CA ILE A 49 -12.70 -11.91 12.30
C ILE A 49 -13.41 -12.68 13.41
N ASP A 50 -13.70 -11.97 14.49
CA ASP A 50 -14.80 -12.29 15.39
C ASP A 50 -15.30 -10.95 15.94
N SER A 51 -16.31 -10.39 15.30
CA SER A 51 -17.21 -9.38 15.88
C SER A 51 -18.50 -9.35 15.05
N GLU A 52 -19.37 -10.31 15.41
CA GLU A 52 -20.84 -10.25 15.54
C GLU A 52 -21.72 -9.90 14.33
#